data_AF-A0A2E7UW03-F1
#
_entry.id   AF-A0A2E7UW03-F1
#
_cell.length_a   1.000
_cell.length_b   1.000
_cell.length_c   1.000
_cell.angle_alpha   90.00
_cell.angle_beta   90.00
_cell.angle_gamma   90.00
#
_symmetry.space_group_name_H-M   'P 1'
#
loop_
_entity.id
_entity.type
_entity.pdbx_description
1 polymer ?
#
loop_
_entity_poly.entity_id
_entity_poly.type
_entity_poly.pdbx_seq_one_letter_code
_entity_poly.pdbx_strand_id
1 'polypeptide(L)'
;MDARAQYDALNILVRSRRAGLVIHPLYEVITTRRTMHTFMESHVFAVWDFMCLLKFLQSRLTRASEPWWPTGDGATRALINEIVAGEESDLTEDGRHLSHLEMYLEAMEESGADTGPFHRFLNAVRDGTEPLIALQHPSVPAPARAFTTATMKMIERGELAEVASSFTLAREAVIPAMFGPLIRRVDREDGTNSKRLRYYFDRHVELDGDSHGDLSRDMLCHICGDSIANWRLATDAALSALDARQALWDGIEAAIVADLDGLALESAHKARERYTDHRVGAVPTEEQAAATNSFFVRLIYILSTVVCAAVAFLIYGPRPEALHGQLDVSFLPTVNATLNGTATVLLLVALWFVKRGDIRNHKRTMLTAFGVSAGFLVTYVIYHWFKEGPRPYTGDYRTLYLSILASHIVLAVAVLPLSLFSLYRGWFMQVAKHKRIVRWAFPIWLYVSVTGVLIYFFLY
;
A
#
# COMPACT_ATOMS: atom_id res chain seq x y z
N MET A 1 -22.63 24.50 -1.98
CA MET A 1 -22.01 23.31 -2.59
C MET A 1 -21.68 22.37 -1.46
N ASP A 2 -22.05 21.09 -1.55
CA ASP A 2 -21.70 20.07 -0.56
C ASP A 2 -20.17 20.07 -0.32
N ALA A 3 -19.74 20.00 0.95
CA ALA A 3 -18.34 19.94 1.36
C ALA A 3 -17.56 18.84 0.63
N ARG A 4 -18.23 17.71 0.30
CA ARG A 4 -17.64 16.64 -0.51
C ARG A 4 -17.29 17.08 -1.93
N ALA A 5 -18.17 17.86 -2.57
CA ALA A 5 -17.91 18.38 -3.91
C ALA A 5 -16.75 19.38 -3.92
N GLN A 6 -16.61 20.18 -2.87
CA GLN A 6 -15.45 21.09 -2.71
C GLN A 6 -14.15 20.30 -2.51
N TYR A 7 -14.18 19.26 -1.68
CA TYR A 7 -13.04 18.36 -1.53
C TYR A 7 -12.65 17.71 -2.85
N ASP A 8 -13.61 17.18 -3.60
CA ASP A 8 -13.34 16.52 -4.88
C ASP A 8 -12.71 17.50 -5.89
N ALA A 9 -13.22 18.74 -5.96
CA ALA A 9 -12.64 19.79 -6.78
C ALA A 9 -11.19 20.11 -6.36
N LEU A 10 -10.93 20.27 -5.06
CA LEU A 10 -9.58 20.47 -4.53
C LEU A 10 -8.66 19.28 -4.86
N ASN A 11 -9.15 18.06 -4.66
CA ASN A 11 -8.42 16.82 -4.91
C ASN A 11 -8.02 16.68 -6.40
N ILE A 12 -8.87 17.17 -7.32
CA ILE A 12 -8.54 17.30 -8.75
C ILE A 12 -7.43 18.33 -8.96
N LEU A 13 -7.52 19.52 -8.35
CA LEU A 13 -6.52 20.58 -8.50
C LEU A 13 -5.11 20.16 -8.06
N VAL A 14 -5.00 19.43 -6.95
CA VAL A 14 -3.70 19.01 -6.40
C VAL A 14 -3.12 17.78 -7.09
N ARG A 15 -3.86 17.17 -8.02
CA ARG A 15 -3.54 15.86 -8.58
C ARG A 15 -2.23 15.83 -9.36
N SER A 16 -2.02 16.79 -10.27
CA SER A 16 -0.83 16.83 -11.13
C SER A 16 0.45 16.99 -10.31
N ARG A 17 0.42 17.84 -9.28
CA ARG A 17 1.51 18.04 -8.33
C ARG A 17 1.88 16.75 -7.59
N ARG A 18 0.87 16.03 -7.09
CA ARG A 18 1.09 14.73 -6.42
C ARG A 18 1.68 13.70 -7.39
N ALA A 19 1.18 13.63 -8.62
CA ALA A 19 1.73 12.74 -9.63
C ALA A 19 3.21 13.05 -9.92
N GLY A 20 3.58 14.33 -10.03
CA GLY A 20 4.97 14.77 -10.21
C GLY A 20 5.91 14.24 -9.12
N LEU A 21 5.48 14.27 -7.86
CA LEU A 21 6.26 13.73 -6.73
C LEU A 21 6.44 12.20 -6.80
N VAL A 22 5.45 11.46 -7.32
CA VAL A 22 5.51 9.98 -7.38
C VAL A 22 6.48 9.49 -8.46
N ILE A 23 6.64 10.25 -9.53
CA ILE A 23 7.52 9.93 -10.67
C ILE A 23 8.75 10.84 -10.75
N HIS A 24 9.13 11.43 -9.62
CA HIS A 24 10.20 12.41 -9.55
C HIS A 24 11.56 11.85 -10.01
N PRO A 25 12.37 12.61 -10.79
CA PRO A 25 13.67 12.14 -11.27
C PRO A 25 14.70 11.82 -10.16
N LEU A 26 14.62 12.48 -9.01
CA LEU A 26 15.33 12.13 -7.76
C LEU A 26 15.49 10.61 -7.53
N TYR A 27 14.45 9.80 -7.75
CA TYR A 27 14.52 8.36 -7.50
C TYR A 27 15.49 7.62 -8.42
N GLU A 28 15.80 8.18 -9.59
CA GLU A 28 16.74 7.60 -10.54
C GLU A 28 18.20 7.93 -10.21
N VAL A 29 18.45 9.04 -9.50
CA VAL A 29 19.81 9.43 -9.08
C VAL A 29 20.22 8.82 -7.74
N ILE A 30 19.24 8.41 -6.90
CA ILE A 30 19.49 7.61 -5.70
C ILE A 30 19.84 6.17 -6.11
N THR A 31 21.14 5.92 -6.23
CA THR A 31 21.72 4.69 -6.80
C THR A 31 22.79 4.07 -5.92
N THR A 32 23.29 4.81 -4.94
CA THR A 32 24.36 4.38 -4.05
C THR A 32 24.07 4.80 -2.62
N ARG A 33 24.69 4.12 -1.67
CA ARG A 33 24.64 4.46 -0.24
C ARG A 33 24.91 5.94 0.00
N ARG A 34 25.93 6.52 -0.66
CA ARG A 34 26.27 7.94 -0.54
C ARG A 34 25.11 8.85 -0.97
N THR A 35 24.50 8.57 -2.12
CA THR A 35 23.39 9.41 -2.61
C THR A 35 22.10 9.19 -1.81
N MET A 36 21.91 8.00 -1.22
CA MET A 36 20.88 7.77 -0.22
C MET A 36 21.11 8.58 1.06
N HIS A 37 22.36 8.72 1.52
CA HIS A 37 22.66 9.53 2.71
C HIS A 37 22.28 11.00 2.50
N THR A 38 22.61 11.59 1.34
CA THR A 38 22.21 12.97 1.01
C THR A 38 20.68 13.14 1.05
N PHE A 39 19.93 12.14 0.59
CA PHE A 39 18.48 12.11 0.73
C PHE A 39 18.07 12.08 2.19
N MET A 40 18.61 11.16 2.99
CA MET A 40 18.23 10.99 4.40
C MET A 40 18.55 12.22 5.26
N GLU A 41 19.75 12.77 5.10
CA GLU A 41 20.25 13.96 5.81
C GLU A 41 19.39 15.20 5.53
N SER A 42 18.77 15.27 4.36
CA SER A 42 17.81 16.32 4.01
C SER A 42 16.38 15.99 4.44
N HIS A 43 15.96 14.74 4.30
CA HIS A 43 14.58 14.32 4.52
C HIS A 43 14.20 14.25 6.01
N VAL A 44 15.14 13.99 6.92
CA VAL A 44 14.88 13.90 8.37
C VAL A 44 14.17 15.13 8.95
N PHE A 45 14.42 16.32 8.41
CA PHE A 45 13.71 17.55 8.81
C PHE A 45 12.23 17.52 8.44
N ALA A 46 11.88 16.93 7.29
CA ALA A 46 10.50 16.71 6.90
C ALA A 46 9.83 15.60 7.73
N VAL A 47 10.59 14.62 8.23
CA VAL A 47 10.06 13.63 9.19
C VAL A 47 9.65 14.32 10.49
N TRP A 48 10.51 15.21 11.00
CA TRP A 48 10.21 15.99 12.21
C TRP A 48 9.03 16.97 12.03
N ASP A 49 8.99 17.72 10.93
CA ASP A 49 7.96 18.74 10.72
C ASP A 49 6.56 18.16 10.46
N PHE A 50 6.48 16.90 10.01
CA PHE A 50 5.24 16.14 9.95
C PHE A 50 4.62 16.01 11.35
N MET A 51 5.42 15.63 12.34
CA MET A 51 4.95 15.50 13.71
C MET A 51 4.50 16.84 14.29
N CYS A 52 5.13 17.95 13.91
CA CYS A 52 4.67 19.29 14.30
C CYS A 52 3.28 19.62 13.76
N LEU A 53 2.99 19.31 12.49
CA LEU A 53 1.65 19.46 11.90
C LEU A 53 0.63 18.60 12.64
N LEU A 54 0.99 17.34 12.92
CA LEU A 54 0.11 16.40 13.61
C LEU A 54 -0.18 16.83 15.05
N LYS A 55 0.83 17.30 15.80
CA LYS A 55 0.64 17.85 17.15
C LYS A 55 -0.19 19.11 17.15
N PHE A 56 -0.06 19.97 16.15
CA PHE A 56 -0.95 21.11 15.98
C PHE A 56 -2.40 20.63 15.82
N LEU A 57 -2.66 19.67 14.91
CA LEU A 57 -4.00 19.10 14.72
C LEU A 57 -4.53 18.44 16.00
N GLN A 58 -3.71 17.66 16.71
CA GLN A 58 -4.07 17.06 17.99
C GLN A 58 -4.48 18.11 19.02
N SER A 59 -3.71 19.18 19.17
CA SER A 59 -4.02 20.25 20.12
C SER A 59 -5.37 20.94 19.85
N ARG A 60 -5.76 21.04 18.58
CA ARG A 60 -6.99 21.73 18.14
C ARG A 60 -8.21 20.82 18.05
N LEU A 61 -8.01 19.55 17.69
CA LEU A 61 -9.09 18.61 17.38
C LEU A 61 -9.39 17.66 18.54
N THR A 62 -8.41 17.32 19.38
CA THR A 62 -8.60 16.34 20.48
C THR A 62 -8.43 16.92 21.87
N ARG A 63 -7.94 18.17 21.98
CA ARG A 63 -7.58 18.87 23.22
C ARG A 63 -6.69 18.00 24.11
N ALA A 64 -5.39 18.12 23.90
CA ALA A 64 -4.37 17.44 24.72
C ALA A 64 -3.89 18.28 25.92
N SER A 65 -4.60 19.35 26.30
CA SER A 65 -4.23 20.25 27.41
C SER A 65 -5.23 20.22 28.56
N GLU A 66 -4.76 20.62 29.75
CA GLU A 66 -5.58 20.75 30.95
C GLU A 66 -6.24 22.15 31.06
N PRO A 67 -7.48 22.26 31.59
CA PRO A 67 -8.39 21.17 31.91
C PRO A 67 -8.99 20.52 30.64
N TRP A 68 -9.29 19.22 30.73
CA TRP A 68 -9.72 18.41 29.59
C TRP A 68 -11.24 18.37 29.39
N TRP A 69 -11.68 18.42 28.12
CA TRP A 69 -13.04 18.11 27.66
C TRP A 69 -13.06 17.79 26.15
N PRO A 70 -14.04 17.02 25.64
CA PRO A 70 -14.10 16.66 24.23
C PRO A 70 -14.41 17.86 23.32
N THR A 71 -13.73 17.94 22.17
CA THR A 71 -13.91 18.97 21.13
C THR A 71 -14.28 18.36 19.79
N GLY A 72 -15.21 18.97 19.04
CA GLY A 72 -15.57 18.52 17.69
C GLY A 72 -16.16 17.11 17.61
N ASP A 73 -16.03 16.49 16.43
CA ASP A 73 -16.54 15.16 16.10
C ASP A 73 -15.69 14.01 16.68
N GLY A 74 -16.35 12.91 17.05
CA GLY A 74 -15.71 11.74 17.64
C GLY A 74 -14.82 10.97 16.67
N ALA A 75 -15.18 10.88 15.38
CA ALA A 75 -14.39 10.17 14.39
C ALA A 75 -13.11 10.94 14.05
N THR A 76 -13.17 12.28 13.95
CA THR A 76 -11.97 13.11 13.80
C THR A 76 -11.02 12.96 15.00
N ARG A 77 -11.56 12.91 16.24
CA ARG A 77 -10.73 12.65 17.43
C ARG A 77 -10.06 11.28 17.40
N ALA A 78 -10.81 10.24 17.04
CA ALA A 78 -10.29 8.89 16.92
C ALA A 78 -9.17 8.82 15.88
N LEU A 79 -9.39 9.38 14.68
CA LEU A 79 -8.40 9.46 13.61
C LEU A 79 -7.09 10.09 14.08
N ILE A 80 -7.16 11.32 14.62
CA ILE A 80 -5.94 12.04 15.00
C ILE A 80 -5.18 11.33 16.12
N ASN A 81 -5.89 10.78 17.12
CA ASN A 81 -5.22 10.02 18.16
C ASN A 81 -4.63 8.69 17.66
N GLU A 82 -5.27 8.04 16.69
CA GLU A 82 -4.74 6.83 16.05
C GLU A 82 -3.45 7.12 15.27
N ILE A 83 -3.44 8.18 14.45
CA ILE A 83 -2.24 8.60 13.72
C ILE A 83 -1.14 9.00 14.71
N VAL A 84 -1.47 9.76 15.77
CA VAL A 84 -0.48 10.13 16.80
C VAL A 84 0.12 8.89 17.47
N ALA A 85 -0.69 7.88 17.79
CA ALA A 85 -0.20 6.65 18.41
C ALA A 85 0.80 5.92 17.50
N GLY A 86 0.56 5.88 16.18
CA GLY A 86 1.52 5.37 15.21
C GLY A 86 2.78 6.24 15.15
N GLU A 87 2.64 7.52 14.84
CA GLU A 87 3.79 8.39 14.59
C GLU A 87 4.69 8.62 15.82
N GLU A 88 4.13 8.58 17.04
CA GLU A 88 4.85 8.83 18.29
C GLU A 88 5.35 7.57 18.99
N SER A 89 4.75 6.40 18.70
CA SER A 89 4.98 5.18 19.48
C SER A 89 4.71 3.88 18.73
N ASP A 90 5.03 3.81 17.44
CA ASP A 90 4.86 2.58 16.66
C ASP A 90 5.84 1.48 17.08
N LEU A 91 5.47 0.24 16.77
CA LEU A 91 6.28 -0.95 16.98
C LEU A 91 7.45 -0.97 16.01
N THR A 92 8.63 -1.33 16.52
CA THR A 92 9.83 -1.59 15.72
C THR A 92 9.97 -3.08 15.38
N GLU A 93 10.90 -3.42 14.48
CA GLU A 93 11.19 -4.83 14.11
C GLU A 93 11.60 -5.68 15.34
N ASP A 94 12.27 -5.10 16.33
CA ASP A 94 12.69 -5.74 17.58
C ASP A 94 11.66 -5.67 18.71
N GLY A 95 10.46 -5.11 18.45
CA GLY A 95 9.35 -5.06 19.40
C GLY A 95 9.42 -3.95 20.44
N ARG A 96 10.30 -2.95 20.26
CA ARG A 96 10.28 -1.69 21.03
C ARG A 96 9.20 -0.76 20.49
N HIS A 97 8.94 0.31 21.23
CA HIS A 97 8.10 1.43 20.78
C HIS A 97 8.99 2.64 20.54
N LEU A 98 8.94 3.20 19.33
CA LEU A 98 9.65 4.40 18.94
C LEU A 98 8.73 5.31 18.13
N SER A 99 8.99 6.61 18.17
CA SER A 99 8.43 7.53 17.19
C SER A 99 9.03 7.29 15.81
N HIS A 100 8.31 7.65 14.75
CA HIS A 100 8.82 7.57 13.38
C HIS A 100 10.11 8.39 13.18
N LEU A 101 10.27 9.52 13.90
CA LEU A 101 11.52 10.27 13.89
C LEU A 101 12.68 9.47 14.48
N GLU A 102 12.47 8.81 15.61
CA GLU A 102 13.49 7.94 16.24
C GLU A 102 13.83 6.75 15.33
N MET A 103 12.82 6.12 14.72
CA MET A 103 13.05 5.05 13.74
C MET A 103 13.88 5.54 12.54
N TYR A 104 13.59 6.75 12.04
CA TYR A 104 14.34 7.33 10.93
C TYR A 104 15.79 7.65 11.31
N LEU A 105 16.02 8.18 12.51
CA LEU A 105 17.37 8.43 13.04
C LEU A 105 18.15 7.12 13.28
N GLU A 106 17.52 6.10 13.87
CA GLU A 106 18.14 4.78 14.03
C GLU A 106 18.48 4.13 12.67
N ALA A 107 17.70 4.43 11.62
CA ALA A 107 17.99 4.01 10.25
C ALA A 107 19.14 4.81 9.62
N MET A 108 19.24 6.13 9.89
CA MET A 108 20.38 6.95 9.49
C MET A 108 21.68 6.46 10.14
N GLU A 109 21.63 6.11 11.43
CA GLU A 109 22.79 5.58 12.15
C GLU A 109 23.23 4.21 11.62
N GLU A 110 22.28 3.31 11.35
CA GLU A 110 22.55 2.00 10.74
C GLU A 110 23.18 2.15 9.35
N SER A 111 22.66 3.09 8.55
CA SER A 111 23.19 3.37 7.21
C SER A 111 24.47 4.20 7.25
N GLY A 112 24.80 4.87 8.36
CA GLY A 112 25.97 5.74 8.49
C GLY A 112 25.81 7.13 7.83
N ALA A 113 24.58 7.61 7.69
CA ALA A 113 24.28 8.98 7.30
C ALA A 113 24.55 9.96 8.46
N ASP A 114 24.92 11.21 8.16
CA ASP A 114 25.24 12.21 9.20
C ASP A 114 23.98 12.76 9.89
N THR A 115 23.74 12.32 11.13
CA THR A 115 22.64 12.84 11.97
C THR A 115 23.02 14.14 12.70
N GLY A 116 24.29 14.54 12.67
CA GLY A 116 24.82 15.68 13.42
C GLY A 116 24.12 17.01 13.14
N PRO A 117 23.89 17.41 11.87
CA PRO A 117 23.13 18.61 11.53
C PRO A 117 21.73 18.64 12.14
N PHE A 118 21.02 17.52 12.09
CA PHE A 118 19.68 17.42 12.63
C PHE A 118 19.68 17.46 14.17
N HIS A 119 20.60 16.74 14.83
CA HIS A 119 20.74 16.82 16.29
C HIS A 119 21.11 18.21 16.78
N ARG A 120 21.99 18.93 16.09
CA ARG A 120 22.30 20.33 16.43
C ARG A 120 21.05 21.21 16.35
N PHE A 121 20.28 21.07 15.27
CA PHE A 121 19.01 21.77 15.11
C PHE A 121 18.02 21.42 16.24
N LEU A 122 17.78 20.13 16.49
CA LEU A 122 16.80 19.68 17.47
C LEU A 122 17.19 20.05 18.91
N ASN A 123 18.48 19.97 19.25
CA ASN A 123 18.98 20.38 20.56
C ASN A 123 18.80 21.89 20.78
N ALA A 124 19.09 22.73 19.77
CA ALA A 124 18.82 24.17 19.87
C ALA A 124 17.34 24.47 20.14
N VAL A 125 16.43 23.74 19.49
CA VAL A 125 14.98 23.86 19.73
C VAL A 125 14.60 23.39 21.14
N ARG A 126 15.16 22.27 21.62
CA ARG A 126 14.95 21.77 22.98
C ARG A 126 15.45 22.75 24.06
N ASP A 127 16.54 23.46 23.76
CA ASP A 127 17.11 24.49 24.64
C ASP A 127 16.34 25.83 24.57
N GLY A 128 15.22 25.88 23.84
CA GLY A 128 14.32 27.02 23.78
C GLY A 128 14.54 27.97 22.60
N THR A 129 15.44 27.66 21.67
CA THR A 129 15.57 28.45 20.43
C THR A 129 14.34 28.24 19.56
N GLU A 130 13.76 29.33 19.05
CA GLU A 130 12.62 29.25 18.14
C GLU A 130 12.98 28.43 16.88
N PRO A 131 12.11 27.50 16.41
CA PRO A 131 12.40 26.65 15.26
C PRO A 131 12.84 27.41 14.01
N LEU A 132 12.19 28.55 13.69
CA LEU A 132 12.54 29.37 12.53
C LEU A 132 13.97 29.93 12.59
N ILE A 133 14.45 30.24 13.80
CA ILE A 133 15.82 30.70 14.05
C ILE A 133 16.79 29.52 13.95
N ALA A 134 16.48 28.39 14.60
CA ALA A 134 17.33 27.20 14.59
C ALA A 134 17.54 26.65 13.15
N LEU A 135 16.53 26.73 12.29
CA LEU A 135 16.62 26.34 10.87
C LEU A 135 17.62 27.18 10.06
N GLN A 136 17.98 28.39 10.51
CA GLN A 136 18.98 29.23 9.83
C GLN A 136 20.41 28.74 10.02
N HIS A 137 20.64 27.74 10.87
CA HIS A 137 21.97 27.20 11.08
C HIS A 137 22.58 26.68 9.76
N PRO A 138 23.84 27.02 9.41
CA PRO A 138 24.44 26.69 8.12
C PRO A 138 24.48 25.19 7.80
N SER A 139 24.49 24.33 8.83
CA SER A 139 24.50 22.88 8.63
C SER A 139 23.16 22.29 8.18
N VAL A 140 22.05 23.01 8.32
CA VAL A 140 20.75 22.52 7.82
C VAL A 140 20.77 22.58 6.28
N PRO A 141 20.47 21.49 5.56
CA PRO A 141 20.42 21.50 4.10
C PRO A 141 19.45 22.57 3.58
N ALA A 142 19.87 23.35 2.59
CA ALA A 142 19.08 24.45 2.04
C ALA A 142 17.63 24.07 1.62
N PRO A 143 17.40 22.96 0.88
CA PRO A 143 16.03 22.58 0.53
C PRO A 143 15.20 22.16 1.76
N ALA A 144 15.82 21.47 2.72
CA ALA A 144 15.17 21.09 3.98
C ALA A 144 14.79 22.31 4.82
N ARG A 145 15.68 23.31 4.92
CA ARG A 145 15.43 24.60 5.58
C ARG A 145 14.22 25.30 4.98
N ALA A 146 14.17 25.44 3.65
CA ALA A 146 13.08 26.13 2.97
C ALA A 146 11.73 25.43 3.19
N PHE A 147 11.72 24.10 3.03
CA PHE A 147 10.54 23.27 3.24
C PHE A 147 10.01 23.39 4.67
N THR A 148 10.88 23.15 5.66
CA THR A 148 10.51 23.14 7.08
C THR A 148 10.10 24.54 7.56
N THR A 149 10.74 25.59 7.04
CA THR A 149 10.35 26.99 7.31
C THR A 149 8.93 27.27 6.84
N ALA A 150 8.54 26.78 5.66
CA ALA A 150 7.18 26.96 5.16
C ALA A 150 6.15 26.27 6.07
N THR A 151 6.46 25.06 6.55
CA THR A 151 5.63 24.33 7.51
C THR A 151 5.50 25.08 8.84
N MET A 152 6.60 25.53 9.43
CA MET A 152 6.56 26.25 10.72
C MET A 152 5.77 27.56 10.62
N LYS A 153 5.96 28.33 9.54
CA LYS A 153 5.18 29.56 9.29
C LYS A 153 3.68 29.28 9.12
N MET A 154 3.30 28.12 8.55
CA MET A 154 1.90 27.70 8.47
C MET A 154 1.32 27.40 9.84
N ILE A 155 2.09 26.72 10.70
CA ILE A 155 1.69 26.43 12.08
C ILE A 155 1.57 27.73 12.90
N GLU A 156 2.48 28.69 12.75
CA GLU A 156 2.45 30.00 13.43
C GLU A 156 1.23 30.84 13.08
N ARG A 157 0.77 30.79 11.81
CA ARG A 157 -0.49 31.45 11.41
C ARG A 157 -1.70 30.88 12.16
N GLY A 158 -1.65 29.60 12.54
CA GLY A 158 -2.64 28.98 13.41
C GLY A 158 -3.98 28.67 12.75
N GLU A 159 -4.07 28.74 11.43
CA GLU A 159 -5.31 28.47 10.68
C GLU A 159 -5.55 26.96 10.53
N LEU A 160 -6.61 26.46 11.16
CA LEU A 160 -6.90 25.02 11.21
C LEU A 160 -7.16 24.41 9.82
N ALA A 161 -7.87 25.14 8.96
CA ALA A 161 -8.14 24.69 7.58
C ALA A 161 -6.86 24.58 6.74
N GLU A 162 -5.91 25.50 6.92
CA GLU A 162 -4.61 25.43 6.21
C GLU A 162 -3.82 24.20 6.63
N VAL A 163 -3.63 24.00 7.94
CA VAL A 163 -2.84 22.89 8.49
C VAL A 163 -3.49 21.55 8.17
N ALA A 164 -4.82 21.43 8.33
CA ALA A 164 -5.54 20.19 8.02
C ALA A 164 -5.47 19.82 6.54
N SER A 165 -5.53 20.82 5.65
CA SER A 165 -5.43 20.59 4.20
C SER A 165 -4.02 20.19 3.78
N SER A 166 -3.00 20.88 4.29
CA SER A 166 -1.59 20.52 4.08
C SER A 166 -1.31 19.11 4.56
N PHE A 167 -1.71 18.77 5.78
CA PHE A 167 -1.58 17.43 6.36
C PHE A 167 -2.25 16.37 5.46
N THR A 168 -3.54 16.56 5.15
CA THR A 168 -4.34 15.58 4.38
C THR A 168 -3.81 15.36 2.98
N LEU A 169 -3.58 16.44 2.22
CA LEU A 169 -3.37 16.35 0.76
C LEU A 169 -1.90 16.38 0.35
N ALA A 170 -1.03 17.02 1.13
CA ALA A 170 0.38 17.20 0.76
C ALA A 170 1.34 16.31 1.56
N ARG A 171 0.90 15.80 2.71
CA ARG A 171 1.73 14.98 3.60
C ARG A 171 1.24 13.55 3.61
N GLU A 172 0.06 13.31 4.16
CA GLU A 172 -0.54 11.99 4.37
C GLU A 172 -0.81 11.26 3.05
N ALA A 173 -1.62 11.84 2.15
CA ALA A 173 -2.03 11.16 0.92
C ALA A 173 -0.90 10.88 -0.09
N VAL A 174 0.27 11.49 0.07
CA VAL A 174 1.39 11.39 -0.90
C VAL A 174 2.44 10.38 -0.47
N ILE A 175 2.68 10.25 0.85
CA ILE A 175 3.79 9.47 1.40
C ILE A 175 3.82 8.01 0.90
N PRO A 176 2.71 7.23 0.94
CA PRO A 176 2.76 5.82 0.55
C PRO A 176 3.21 5.60 -0.91
N ALA A 177 2.71 6.43 -1.83
CA ALA A 177 3.05 6.33 -3.25
C ALA A 177 4.48 6.80 -3.56
N MET A 178 4.95 7.80 -2.81
CA MET A 178 6.27 8.42 -2.96
C MET A 178 7.41 7.53 -2.46
N PHE A 179 7.17 6.68 -1.45
CA PHE A 179 8.19 5.77 -0.92
C PHE A 179 8.36 4.48 -1.73
N GLY A 180 7.36 4.08 -2.52
CA GLY A 180 7.43 2.87 -3.36
C GLY A 180 8.69 2.78 -4.25
N PRO A 181 9.09 3.84 -4.98
CA PRO A 181 10.35 3.89 -5.71
C PRO A 181 11.61 3.75 -4.84
N LEU A 182 11.64 4.37 -3.65
CA LEU A 182 12.78 4.32 -2.73
C LEU A 182 12.99 2.91 -2.15
N ILE A 183 11.90 2.21 -1.79
CA ILE A 183 11.95 0.82 -1.29
C ILE A 183 12.66 -0.09 -2.30
N ARG A 184 12.34 0.05 -3.60
CA ARG A 184 12.98 -0.74 -4.66
C ARG A 184 14.48 -0.49 -4.80
N ARG A 185 14.97 0.67 -4.35
CA ARG A 185 16.40 1.02 -4.35
C ARG A 185 17.09 0.41 -3.13
N VAL A 186 16.47 0.52 -1.95
CA VAL A 186 16.95 -0.12 -0.73
C VAL A 186 17.10 -1.64 -0.91
N ASP A 187 16.18 -2.28 -1.62
CA ASP A 187 16.23 -3.73 -1.90
C ASP A 187 17.38 -4.18 -2.82
N ARG A 188 17.94 -3.26 -3.60
CA ARG A 188 19.04 -3.56 -4.54
C ARG A 188 20.41 -3.37 -3.91
N GLU A 189 20.50 -2.74 -2.75
CA GLU A 189 21.75 -2.63 -2.00
C GLU A 189 21.96 -3.92 -1.20
N ASP A 190 22.95 -4.72 -1.60
CA ASP A 190 23.38 -5.90 -0.86
C ASP A 190 23.96 -5.50 0.49
N GLY A 191 23.19 -5.59 1.58
CA GLY A 191 23.76 -5.43 2.92
C GLY A 191 22.77 -5.19 4.05
N THR A 192 23.18 -5.63 5.24
CA THR A 192 22.46 -5.50 6.52
C THR A 192 22.17 -4.07 6.98
N ASN A 193 22.69 -3.05 6.30
CA ASN A 193 22.75 -1.66 6.77
C ASN A 193 21.59 -0.76 6.31
N SER A 194 20.55 -1.35 5.72
CA SER A 194 19.35 -0.62 5.27
C SER A 194 18.06 -1.29 5.75
N LYS A 195 18.15 -2.20 6.72
CA LYS A 195 17.01 -2.97 7.23
C LYS A 195 16.01 -2.07 7.94
N ARG A 196 16.50 -1.19 8.82
CA ARG A 196 15.66 -0.24 9.56
C ARG A 196 15.02 0.78 8.63
N LEU A 197 15.76 1.25 7.62
CA LEU A 197 15.21 2.15 6.61
C LEU A 197 14.11 1.48 5.79
N ARG A 198 14.33 0.22 5.39
CA ARG A 198 13.30 -0.59 4.71
C ARG A 198 12.08 -0.75 5.60
N TYR A 199 12.26 -1.11 6.87
CA TYR A 199 11.17 -1.26 7.83
C TYR A 199 10.37 0.04 7.97
N TYR A 200 11.05 1.17 8.17
CA TYR A 200 10.43 2.49 8.23
C TYR A 200 9.54 2.77 7.01
N PHE A 201 10.04 2.52 5.79
CA PHE A 201 9.23 2.71 4.58
C PHE A 201 8.08 1.72 4.47
N ASP A 202 8.29 0.45 4.82
CA ASP A 202 7.24 -0.58 4.82
C ASP A 202 6.10 -0.17 5.78
N ARG A 203 6.40 0.42 6.96
CA ARG A 203 5.37 0.94 7.89
C ARG A 203 4.47 2.01 7.27
N HIS A 204 5.05 2.98 6.58
CA HIS A 204 4.30 4.05 5.89
C HIS A 204 3.53 3.57 4.63
N VAL A 205 3.83 2.38 4.13
CA VAL A 205 3.08 1.75 3.03
C VAL A 205 1.99 0.81 3.57
N GLU A 206 2.25 0.12 4.69
CA GLU A 206 1.35 -0.88 5.27
C GLU A 206 0.27 -0.31 6.20
N LEU A 207 0.55 0.80 6.90
CA LEU A 207 -0.35 1.40 7.89
C LEU A 207 -1.37 2.39 7.30
N ASP A 208 -1.00 3.19 6.31
CA ASP A 208 -1.69 4.48 6.11
C ASP A 208 -2.58 4.56 4.84
N GLY A 209 -2.49 3.58 3.94
CA GLY A 209 -2.89 3.80 2.55
C GLY A 209 -4.37 4.02 2.23
N ASP A 210 -5.32 3.51 3.01
CA ASP A 210 -6.76 3.53 2.62
C ASP A 210 -7.74 3.92 3.75
N SER A 211 -7.46 3.65 5.04
CA SER A 211 -8.36 4.05 6.15
C SER A 211 -8.15 5.50 6.57
N HIS A 212 -6.90 5.94 6.70
CA HIS A 212 -6.59 7.32 7.08
C HIS A 212 -6.88 8.30 5.95
N GLY A 213 -6.79 7.88 4.68
CA GLY A 213 -7.16 8.71 3.53
C GLY A 213 -8.64 9.12 3.51
N ASP A 214 -9.56 8.17 3.70
CA ASP A 214 -11.01 8.45 3.76
C ASP A 214 -11.37 9.30 5.00
N LEU A 215 -10.74 9.01 6.15
CA LEU A 215 -10.99 9.75 7.39
C LEU A 215 -10.37 11.16 7.37
N SER A 216 -9.21 11.35 6.73
CA SER A 216 -8.58 12.67 6.57
C SER A 216 -9.37 13.55 5.61
N ARG A 217 -9.96 12.97 4.56
CA ARG A 217 -10.96 13.66 3.73
C ARG A 217 -12.12 14.15 4.60
N ASP A 218 -12.72 13.25 5.38
CA ASP A 218 -13.91 13.57 6.15
C ASP A 218 -13.59 14.62 7.23
N MET A 219 -12.41 14.56 7.84
CA MET A 219 -11.88 15.62 8.72
C MET A 219 -11.81 16.97 8.01
N LEU A 220 -11.19 17.05 6.82
CA LEU A 220 -11.09 18.31 6.08
C LEU A 220 -12.46 18.86 5.69
N CYS A 221 -13.37 17.98 5.24
CA CYS A 221 -14.76 18.35 4.96
C CYS A 221 -15.48 18.92 6.19
N HIS A 222 -15.29 18.32 7.38
CA HIS A 222 -15.87 18.84 8.62
C HIS A 222 -15.27 20.19 9.05
N ILE A 223 -13.96 20.37 8.91
CA ILE A 223 -13.27 21.62 9.26
C ILE A 223 -13.68 22.77 8.34
N CYS A 224 -13.77 22.50 7.04
CA CYS A 224 -14.13 23.53 6.06
C CYS A 224 -15.64 23.78 6.01
N GLY A 225 -16.46 22.74 6.19
CA GLY A 225 -17.93 22.83 6.12
C GLY A 225 -18.39 23.53 4.83
N ASP A 226 -19.33 24.46 4.98
CA ASP A 226 -19.83 25.30 3.89
C ASP A 226 -19.02 26.62 3.71
N SER A 227 -17.95 26.83 4.49
CA SER A 227 -17.16 28.06 4.45
C SER A 227 -16.28 28.12 3.21
N ILE A 228 -16.65 28.98 2.26
CA ILE A 228 -15.85 29.26 1.05
C ILE A 228 -14.46 29.80 1.44
N ALA A 229 -14.38 30.60 2.51
CA ALA A 229 -13.10 31.12 2.99
C ALA A 229 -12.18 29.97 3.46
N ASN A 230 -12.71 29.01 4.23
CA ASN A 230 -11.93 27.86 4.67
C ASN A 230 -11.49 26.98 3.51
N TRP A 231 -12.36 26.79 2.50
CA TRP A 231 -11.99 26.04 1.30
C TRP A 231 -10.93 26.75 0.44
N ARG A 232 -10.93 28.08 0.39
CA ARG A 232 -9.85 28.86 -0.25
C ARG A 232 -8.53 28.70 0.50
N LEU A 233 -8.54 28.89 1.82
CA LEU A 233 -7.36 28.66 2.67
C LEU A 233 -6.83 27.23 2.52
N ALA A 234 -7.71 26.23 2.56
CA ALA A 234 -7.35 24.84 2.36
C ALA A 234 -6.73 24.59 0.98
N THR A 235 -7.28 25.20 -0.07
CA THR A 235 -6.77 25.07 -1.45
C THR A 235 -5.38 25.67 -1.58
N ASP A 236 -5.21 26.91 -1.14
CA ASP A 236 -3.93 27.62 -1.22
C ASP A 236 -2.84 26.91 -0.40
N ALA A 237 -3.20 26.41 0.79
CA ALA A 237 -2.30 25.66 1.65
C ALA A 237 -1.87 24.32 1.03
N ALA A 238 -2.79 23.55 0.44
CA ALA A 238 -2.47 22.28 -0.19
C ALA A 238 -1.56 22.47 -1.42
N LEU A 239 -1.86 23.45 -2.27
CA LEU A 239 -1.03 23.77 -3.43
C LEU A 239 0.36 24.23 -3.01
N SER A 240 0.44 25.15 -2.05
CA SER A 240 1.73 25.66 -1.53
C SER A 240 2.57 24.58 -0.86
N ALA A 241 1.95 23.69 -0.07
CA ALA A 241 2.64 22.60 0.60
C ALA A 241 3.18 21.55 -0.40
N LEU A 242 2.44 21.29 -1.48
CA LEU A 242 2.89 20.41 -2.55
C LEU A 242 4.01 21.05 -3.38
N ASP A 243 3.91 22.33 -3.70
CA ASP A 243 4.96 23.06 -4.41
C ASP A 243 6.24 23.15 -3.56
N ALA A 244 6.11 23.37 -2.25
CA ALA A 244 7.23 23.30 -1.33
C ALA A 244 7.87 21.90 -1.29
N ARG A 245 7.06 20.84 -1.28
CA ARG A 245 7.57 19.46 -1.29
C ARG A 245 8.27 19.13 -2.61
N GLN A 246 7.73 19.58 -3.73
CA GLN A 246 8.39 19.46 -5.04
C GLN A 246 9.75 20.16 -5.02
N ALA A 247 9.82 21.38 -4.49
CA ALA A 247 11.09 22.11 -4.33
C ALA A 247 12.09 21.43 -3.39
N LEU A 248 11.61 20.74 -2.34
CA LEU A 248 12.47 19.90 -1.49
C LEU A 248 13.08 18.76 -2.31
N TRP A 249 12.28 18.06 -3.11
CA TRP A 249 12.73 16.96 -3.97
C TRP A 249 13.72 17.45 -5.03
N ASP A 250 13.39 18.53 -5.74
CA ASP A 250 14.26 19.17 -6.73
C ASP A 250 15.61 19.57 -6.12
N GLY A 251 15.59 20.13 -4.90
CA GLY A 251 16.81 20.56 -4.22
C GLY A 251 17.67 19.42 -3.70
N ILE A 252 17.07 18.32 -3.23
CA ILE A 252 17.82 17.10 -2.86
C ILE A 252 18.45 16.49 -4.11
N GLU A 253 17.72 16.44 -5.22
CA GLU A 253 18.23 15.93 -6.49
C GLU A 253 19.43 16.75 -6.97
N ALA A 254 19.30 18.08 -6.95
CA ALA A 254 20.40 18.98 -7.30
C ALA A 254 21.63 18.78 -6.39
N ALA A 255 21.44 18.57 -5.09
CA ALA A 255 22.52 18.30 -4.16
C ALA A 255 23.24 16.98 -4.48
N ILE A 256 22.48 15.92 -4.80
CA ILE A 256 23.03 14.63 -5.23
C ILE A 256 23.81 14.78 -6.54
N VAL A 257 23.24 15.47 -7.54
CA VAL A 257 23.89 15.64 -8.85
C VAL A 257 25.18 16.45 -8.73
N ALA A 258 25.18 17.52 -7.92
CA ALA A 258 26.39 18.33 -7.69
C ALA A 258 27.51 17.52 -7.01
N ASP A 259 27.15 16.65 -6.05
CA ASP A 259 28.10 15.76 -5.39
C ASP A 259 28.69 14.71 -6.35
N LEU A 260 27.86 14.19 -7.27
CA LEU A 260 28.29 13.28 -8.34
C LEU A 260 29.21 13.97 -9.36
N ASP A 261 28.94 15.21 -9.76
CA ASP A 261 29.77 15.96 -10.72
C ASP A 261 31.14 16.34 -10.11
N GLY A 262 31.22 16.57 -8.79
CA GLY A 262 32.47 16.85 -8.08
C GLY A 262 33.40 15.64 -7.93
N LEU A 263 32.86 14.43 -8.06
CA LEU A 263 33.60 13.17 -8.05
C LEU A 263 33.76 12.70 -9.50
N ALA A 264 34.92 12.94 -10.11
CA ALA A 264 35.23 12.51 -11.48
C ALA A 264 35.16 10.98 -11.66
N LEU A 265 33.95 10.42 -11.75
CA LEU A 265 33.65 9.00 -11.89
C LEU A 265 32.81 8.80 -13.15
N GLU A 266 33.33 8.04 -14.11
CA GLU A 266 32.63 7.62 -15.35
C GLU A 266 31.25 6.96 -15.08
N SER A 267 31.04 6.46 -13.86
CA SER A 267 29.77 5.91 -13.36
C SER A 267 28.67 6.97 -13.23
N ALA A 268 29.02 8.18 -12.79
CA ALA A 268 28.11 9.32 -12.64
C ALA A 268 27.71 9.88 -14.02
N HIS A 269 28.62 9.88 -14.98
CA HIS A 269 28.35 10.32 -16.35
C HIS A 269 27.32 9.40 -17.05
N LYS A 270 27.40 8.08 -16.85
CA LYS A 270 26.36 7.13 -17.34
C LYS A 270 25.03 7.26 -16.61
N ALA A 271 25.02 7.63 -15.33
CA ALA A 271 23.78 7.96 -14.62
C ALA A 271 23.15 9.25 -15.16
N ARG A 272 23.98 10.26 -15.45
CA ARG A 272 23.60 11.54 -16.04
C ARG A 272 23.11 11.41 -17.48
N GLU A 273 23.75 10.62 -18.34
CA GLU A 273 23.30 10.39 -19.72
C GLU A 273 21.92 9.71 -19.76
N ARG A 274 21.69 8.71 -18.91
CA ARG A 274 20.35 8.09 -18.74
C ARG A 274 19.31 9.08 -18.20
N TYR A 275 19.72 10.00 -17.35
CA TYR A 275 18.88 11.04 -16.78
C TYR A 275 18.51 12.16 -17.78
N THR A 276 19.48 12.63 -18.58
CA THR A 276 19.25 13.69 -19.58
C THR A 276 18.36 13.23 -20.73
N ASP A 277 18.39 11.93 -21.07
CA ASP A 277 17.56 11.33 -22.13
C ASP A 277 16.10 11.12 -21.68
N HIS A 278 15.86 10.94 -20.37
CA HIS A 278 14.51 10.76 -19.81
C HIS A 278 13.69 12.05 -19.65
N ARG A 279 14.25 13.21 -19.99
CA ARG A 279 13.52 14.49 -19.97
C ARG A 279 12.43 14.60 -21.05
N VAL A 280 12.28 13.57 -21.90
CA VAL A 280 11.26 13.49 -22.97
C VAL A 280 10.31 12.27 -22.80
N GLY A 281 10.48 11.46 -21.76
CA GLY A 281 9.54 10.37 -21.45
C GLY A 281 8.30 10.90 -20.75
N ALA A 282 7.18 11.01 -21.49
CA ALA A 282 5.91 11.45 -20.92
C ALA A 282 5.58 10.68 -19.64
N VAL A 283 5.30 11.44 -18.57
CA VAL A 283 4.60 10.97 -17.37
C VAL A 283 3.43 10.08 -17.82
N PRO A 284 3.33 8.82 -17.35
CA PRO A 284 2.17 8.01 -17.70
C PRO A 284 0.93 8.76 -17.25
N THR A 285 0.10 9.15 -18.22
CA THR A 285 -1.12 9.88 -17.91
C THR A 285 -1.99 8.98 -17.03
N GLU A 286 -2.87 9.59 -16.26
CA GLU A 286 -3.86 8.86 -15.49
C GLU A 286 -4.69 7.92 -16.38
N GLU A 287 -4.88 8.29 -17.65
CA GLU A 287 -5.47 7.43 -18.66
C GLU A 287 -4.69 6.12 -18.84
N GLN A 288 -3.36 6.15 -18.79
CA GLN A 288 -2.52 4.96 -18.87
C GLN A 288 -2.54 4.12 -17.60
N ALA A 289 -2.46 4.74 -16.41
CA ALA A 289 -2.55 4.02 -15.13
C ALA A 289 -3.96 3.42 -14.89
N ALA A 290 -5.01 4.16 -15.24
CA ALA A 290 -6.39 3.70 -15.25
C ALA A 290 -6.61 2.65 -16.34
N ALA A 291 -6.01 2.79 -17.52
CA ALA A 291 -6.05 1.78 -18.58
C ALA A 291 -5.41 0.47 -18.11
N THR A 292 -4.24 0.52 -17.46
CA THR A 292 -3.58 -0.67 -16.89
C THR A 292 -4.46 -1.35 -15.84
N ASN A 293 -5.06 -0.60 -14.90
CA ASN A 293 -5.98 -1.16 -13.91
C ASN A 293 -7.24 -1.75 -14.59
N SER A 294 -7.83 -1.02 -15.55
CA SER A 294 -8.99 -1.50 -16.32
C SER A 294 -8.68 -2.75 -17.13
N PHE A 295 -7.44 -2.88 -17.63
CA PHE A 295 -6.98 -4.03 -18.39
C PHE A 295 -6.95 -5.29 -17.51
N PHE A 296 -6.32 -5.23 -16.33
CA PHE A 296 -6.29 -6.37 -15.40
C PHE A 296 -7.68 -6.78 -14.93
N VAL A 297 -8.54 -5.80 -14.62
CA VAL A 297 -9.93 -6.06 -14.23
C VAL A 297 -10.69 -6.77 -15.35
N ARG A 298 -10.58 -6.29 -16.60
CA ARG A 298 -11.18 -6.92 -17.78
C ARG A 298 -10.64 -8.33 -17.99
N LEU A 299 -9.33 -8.52 -17.87
CA LEU A 299 -8.68 -9.82 -18.02
C LEU A 299 -9.19 -10.82 -16.98
N ILE A 300 -9.34 -10.41 -15.71
CA ILE A 300 -9.90 -11.26 -14.64
C ILE A 300 -11.32 -11.69 -14.99
N TYR A 301 -12.18 -10.76 -15.43
CA TYR A 301 -13.56 -11.10 -15.81
C TYR A 301 -13.62 -12.03 -17.03
N ILE A 302 -12.85 -11.74 -18.09
CA ILE A 302 -12.80 -12.56 -19.29
C ILE A 302 -12.32 -13.97 -18.94
N LEU A 303 -11.18 -14.08 -18.24
CA LEU A 303 -10.62 -15.36 -17.83
C LEU A 303 -11.61 -16.15 -16.97
N SER A 304 -12.22 -15.50 -15.96
CA SER A 304 -13.19 -16.17 -15.09
C SER A 304 -14.40 -16.67 -15.87
N THR A 305 -14.92 -15.86 -16.79
CA THR A 305 -16.07 -16.24 -17.64
C THR A 305 -15.72 -17.39 -18.56
N VAL A 306 -14.58 -17.32 -19.25
CA VAL A 306 -14.12 -18.37 -20.18
C VAL A 306 -13.91 -19.69 -19.45
N VAL A 307 -13.26 -19.67 -18.29
CA VAL A 307 -13.03 -20.89 -17.50
C VAL A 307 -14.36 -21.48 -16.99
N CYS A 308 -15.27 -20.65 -16.46
CA CYS A 308 -16.57 -21.14 -16.00
C CYS A 308 -17.42 -21.71 -17.15
N ALA A 309 -17.41 -21.04 -18.30
CA ALA A 309 -18.11 -21.50 -19.50
C ALA A 309 -17.51 -22.80 -20.04
N ALA A 310 -16.18 -22.92 -20.07
CA ALA A 310 -15.48 -24.15 -20.45
C ALA A 310 -15.87 -25.30 -19.52
N VAL A 311 -15.81 -25.11 -18.20
CA VAL A 311 -16.23 -26.13 -17.23
C VAL A 311 -17.70 -26.52 -17.42
N ALA A 312 -18.60 -25.56 -17.61
CA ALA A 312 -20.01 -25.83 -17.87
C ALA A 312 -20.21 -26.63 -19.18
N PHE A 313 -19.50 -26.26 -20.25
CA PHE A 313 -19.53 -26.99 -21.52
C PHE A 313 -18.99 -28.42 -21.37
N LEU A 314 -17.94 -28.63 -20.58
CA LEU A 314 -17.44 -29.98 -20.33
C LEU A 314 -18.45 -30.84 -19.58
N ILE A 315 -19.23 -30.25 -18.68
CA ILE A 315 -20.23 -30.98 -17.90
C ILE A 315 -21.50 -31.25 -18.72
N TYR A 316 -21.96 -30.30 -19.55
CA TYR A 316 -23.28 -30.35 -20.19
C TYR A 316 -23.27 -30.37 -21.74
N GLY A 317 -22.13 -30.09 -22.37
CA GLY A 317 -22.00 -29.94 -23.82
C GLY A 317 -21.94 -31.28 -24.58
N PRO A 318 -22.24 -31.26 -25.89
CA PRO A 318 -22.16 -32.45 -26.75
C PRO A 318 -20.71 -32.94 -26.89
N ARG A 319 -20.48 -34.24 -26.74
CA ARG A 319 -19.14 -34.84 -26.78
C ARG A 319 -18.93 -35.68 -28.04
N PRO A 320 -17.72 -35.66 -28.65
CA PRO A 320 -17.39 -36.57 -29.73
C PRO A 320 -17.27 -38.01 -29.21
N GLU A 321 -17.98 -38.97 -29.81
CA GLU A 321 -17.96 -40.40 -29.43
C GLU A 321 -16.54 -41.02 -29.46
N ALA A 322 -15.61 -40.42 -30.20
CA ALA A 322 -14.25 -40.91 -30.42
C ALA A 322 -13.30 -40.85 -29.20
N LEU A 323 -13.69 -40.21 -28.08
CA LEU A 323 -12.83 -39.97 -26.91
C LEU A 323 -13.04 -40.95 -25.74
N HIS A 324 -14.01 -41.86 -25.85
CA HIS A 324 -14.37 -42.75 -24.74
C HIS A 324 -13.26 -43.79 -24.48
N GLY A 325 -12.71 -43.79 -23.26
CA GLY A 325 -11.83 -44.86 -22.78
C GLY A 325 -10.37 -44.85 -23.28
N GLN A 326 -9.89 -43.76 -23.90
CA GLN A 326 -8.51 -43.69 -24.40
C GLN A 326 -7.44 -43.60 -23.28
N LEU A 327 -7.80 -43.06 -22.11
CA LEU A 327 -6.92 -42.87 -20.95
C LEU A 327 -7.67 -43.21 -19.67
N ASP A 328 -7.08 -44.02 -18.78
CA ASP A 328 -7.63 -44.27 -17.46
C ASP A 328 -7.41 -43.05 -16.54
N VAL A 329 -8.50 -42.34 -16.28
CA VAL A 329 -8.54 -41.16 -15.41
C VAL A 329 -9.20 -41.44 -14.06
N SER A 330 -9.41 -42.70 -13.70
CA SER A 330 -10.16 -43.12 -12.51
C SER A 330 -9.51 -42.70 -11.19
N PHE A 331 -8.20 -42.43 -11.20
CA PHE A 331 -7.44 -41.93 -10.04
C PHE A 331 -7.56 -40.41 -9.83
N LEU A 332 -7.97 -39.65 -10.86
CA LEU A 332 -8.03 -38.18 -10.79
C LEU A 332 -9.00 -37.64 -9.72
N PRO A 333 -10.15 -38.27 -9.40
CA PRO A 333 -10.97 -37.85 -8.27
C PRO A 333 -10.22 -37.85 -6.94
N THR A 334 -9.37 -38.85 -6.70
CA THR A 334 -8.53 -38.92 -5.49
C THR A 334 -7.47 -37.82 -5.49
N VAL A 335 -6.87 -37.53 -6.66
CA VAL A 335 -5.92 -36.42 -6.83
C VAL A 335 -6.62 -35.08 -6.56
N ASN A 336 -7.81 -34.87 -7.13
CA ASN A 336 -8.63 -33.68 -6.96
C ASN A 336 -8.99 -33.44 -5.49
N ALA A 337 -9.42 -34.49 -4.77
CA ALA A 337 -9.70 -34.42 -3.35
C ALA A 337 -8.43 -34.08 -2.53
N THR A 338 -7.29 -34.68 -2.87
CA THR A 338 -6.00 -34.42 -2.21
C THR A 338 -5.52 -32.98 -2.42
N LEU A 339 -5.66 -32.44 -3.65
CA LEU A 339 -5.31 -31.05 -3.96
C LEU A 339 -6.22 -30.07 -3.19
N ASN A 340 -7.53 -30.34 -3.11
CA ASN A 340 -8.46 -29.54 -2.31
C ASN A 340 -8.14 -29.59 -0.80
N GLY A 341 -7.81 -30.77 -0.27
CA GLY A 341 -7.34 -30.91 1.11
C GLY A 341 -6.05 -30.13 1.37
N THR A 342 -5.10 -30.19 0.43
CA THR A 342 -3.85 -29.43 0.51
C THR A 342 -4.10 -27.92 0.47
N ALA A 343 -4.98 -27.45 -0.41
CA ALA A 343 -5.38 -26.04 -0.46
C ALA A 343 -6.02 -25.58 0.87
N THR A 344 -6.87 -26.42 1.48
CA THR A 344 -7.46 -26.15 2.80
C THR A 344 -6.38 -25.89 3.85
N VAL A 345 -5.38 -26.77 3.95
CA VAL A 345 -4.27 -26.62 4.91
C VAL A 345 -3.48 -25.34 4.63
N LEU A 346 -3.14 -25.07 3.37
CA LEU A 346 -2.39 -23.88 2.99
C LEU A 346 -3.17 -22.59 3.31
N LEU A 347 -4.49 -22.55 3.10
CA LEU A 347 -5.32 -21.40 3.47
C LEU A 347 -5.31 -21.16 4.99
N LEU A 348 -5.40 -22.21 5.80
CA LEU A 348 -5.31 -22.08 7.26
C LEU A 348 -3.91 -21.61 7.73
N VAL A 349 -2.84 -22.11 7.12
CA VAL A 349 -1.47 -21.66 7.38
C VAL A 349 -1.26 -20.20 6.94
N ALA A 350 -1.81 -19.80 5.80
CA ALA A 350 -1.76 -18.42 5.33
C ALA A 350 -2.51 -17.46 6.27
N LEU A 351 -3.64 -17.90 6.83
CA LEU A 351 -4.37 -17.15 7.86
C LEU A 351 -3.54 -17.01 9.14
N TRP A 352 -2.81 -18.05 9.52
CA TRP A 352 -1.92 -18.00 10.68
C TRP A 352 -0.78 -17.01 10.49
N PHE A 353 -0.11 -16.99 9.33
CA PHE A 353 0.96 -16.03 9.03
C PHE A 353 0.47 -14.57 9.09
N VAL A 354 -0.65 -14.25 8.43
CA VAL A 354 -1.14 -12.87 8.40
C VAL A 354 -1.60 -12.39 9.78
N LYS A 355 -2.13 -13.27 10.63
CA LYS A 355 -2.49 -12.94 12.03
C LYS A 355 -1.27 -12.61 12.89
N ARG A 356 -0.07 -13.05 12.51
CA ARG A 356 1.20 -12.74 13.18
C ARG A 356 1.95 -11.58 12.53
N GLY A 357 1.37 -10.94 11.50
CA GLY A 357 2.03 -9.87 10.75
C GLY A 357 3.10 -10.36 9.76
N ASP A 358 3.26 -11.68 9.56
CA ASP A 358 4.26 -12.22 8.62
C ASP A 358 3.73 -12.22 7.18
N ILE A 359 3.77 -11.05 6.55
CA ILE A 359 3.23 -10.82 5.20
C ILE A 359 4.02 -11.59 4.13
N ARG A 360 5.33 -11.74 4.32
CA ARG A 360 6.19 -12.45 3.36
C ARG A 360 5.79 -13.92 3.25
N ASN A 361 5.66 -14.61 4.39
CA ASN A 361 5.26 -16.02 4.36
C ASN A 361 3.79 -16.18 4.01
N HIS A 362 2.90 -15.27 4.44
CA HIS A 362 1.52 -15.22 3.95
C HIS A 362 1.45 -15.19 2.42
N LYS A 363 2.20 -14.29 1.76
CA LYS A 363 2.24 -14.16 0.30
C LYS A 363 2.72 -15.45 -0.38
N ARG A 364 3.80 -16.05 0.12
CA ARG A 364 4.34 -17.31 -0.41
C ARG A 364 3.30 -18.43 -0.30
N THR A 365 2.69 -18.60 0.87
CA THR A 365 1.67 -19.63 1.11
C THR A 365 0.42 -19.40 0.25
N MET A 366 -0.06 -18.17 0.09
CA MET A 366 -1.21 -17.87 -0.77
C MET A 366 -0.94 -18.15 -2.25
N LEU A 367 0.26 -17.84 -2.75
CA LEU A 367 0.66 -18.19 -4.13
C LEU A 367 0.74 -19.70 -4.32
N THR A 368 1.27 -20.43 -3.32
CA THR A 368 1.25 -21.91 -3.34
C THR A 368 -0.18 -22.45 -3.33
N ALA A 369 -1.07 -21.93 -2.48
CA ALA A 369 -2.47 -22.34 -2.42
C ALA A 369 -3.21 -22.11 -3.74
N PHE A 370 -2.94 -20.97 -4.39
CA PHE A 370 -3.47 -20.67 -5.72
C PHE A 370 -2.93 -21.64 -6.78
N GLY A 371 -1.62 -21.94 -6.77
CA GLY A 371 -1.01 -22.92 -7.66
C GLY A 371 -1.61 -24.32 -7.50
N VAL A 372 -1.82 -24.77 -6.27
CA VAL A 372 -2.50 -26.04 -5.96
C VAL A 372 -3.94 -26.05 -6.49
N SER A 373 -4.67 -24.94 -6.31
CA SER A 373 -6.06 -24.79 -6.81
C SER A 373 -6.12 -24.77 -8.35
N ALA A 374 -5.13 -24.18 -9.01
CA ALA A 374 -4.99 -24.23 -10.47
C ALA A 374 -4.69 -25.66 -10.96
N GLY A 375 -3.82 -26.40 -10.25
CA GLY A 375 -3.58 -27.82 -10.51
C GLY A 375 -4.85 -28.68 -10.36
N PHE A 376 -5.67 -28.39 -9.34
CA PHE A 376 -7.00 -29.00 -9.18
C PHE A 376 -7.89 -28.72 -10.39
N LEU A 377 -7.97 -27.47 -10.87
CA LEU A 377 -8.80 -27.13 -12.02
C LEU A 377 -8.37 -27.88 -13.29
N VAL A 378 -7.06 -27.99 -13.54
CA VAL A 378 -6.52 -28.73 -14.69
C VAL A 378 -6.89 -30.21 -14.61
N THR A 379 -6.65 -30.84 -13.46
CA THR A 379 -6.97 -32.27 -13.24
C THR A 379 -8.47 -32.55 -13.26
N TYR A 380 -9.29 -31.63 -12.75
CA TYR A 380 -10.74 -31.66 -12.85
C TYR A 380 -11.24 -31.59 -14.30
N VAL A 381 -10.70 -30.67 -15.10
CA VAL A 381 -11.01 -30.55 -16.53
C VAL A 381 -10.63 -31.83 -17.29
N ILE A 382 -9.45 -32.38 -17.04
CA ILE A 382 -9.02 -33.65 -17.66
C ILE A 382 -9.98 -34.78 -17.29
N TYR A 383 -10.34 -34.93 -16.01
CA TYR A 383 -11.28 -35.96 -15.56
C TYR A 383 -12.62 -35.87 -16.30
N HIS A 384 -13.21 -34.68 -16.38
CA HIS A 384 -14.50 -34.48 -17.03
C HIS A 384 -14.44 -34.52 -18.55
N TRP A 385 -13.26 -34.31 -19.15
CA TRP A 385 -13.04 -34.52 -20.58
C TRP A 385 -13.11 -36.01 -20.95
N PHE A 386 -12.50 -36.89 -20.15
CA PHE A 386 -12.37 -38.32 -20.47
C PHE A 386 -13.43 -39.23 -19.82
N LYS A 387 -14.15 -38.77 -18.80
CA LYS A 387 -15.18 -39.58 -18.11
C LYS A 387 -16.58 -38.99 -18.22
N GLU A 388 -17.56 -39.87 -18.42
CA GLU A 388 -18.97 -39.52 -18.55
C GLU A 388 -19.61 -39.17 -17.21
N GLY A 389 -20.15 -37.94 -17.13
CA GLY A 389 -21.07 -37.51 -16.08
C GLY A 389 -20.52 -37.55 -14.64
N PRO A 390 -21.26 -36.95 -13.69
CA PRO A 390 -21.00 -37.15 -12.27
C PRO A 390 -21.36 -38.58 -11.86
N ARG A 391 -20.54 -39.20 -10.99
CA ARG A 391 -20.86 -40.49 -10.38
C ARG A 391 -22.17 -40.37 -9.59
N PRO A 392 -23.17 -41.24 -9.79
CA PRO A 392 -24.43 -41.16 -9.04
C PRO A 392 -24.17 -41.49 -7.56
N TYR A 393 -24.75 -40.68 -6.68
CA TYR A 393 -24.72 -40.93 -5.24
C TYR A 393 -25.80 -41.97 -4.86
N THR A 394 -25.40 -43.04 -4.16
CA THR A 394 -26.27 -44.18 -3.81
C THR A 394 -26.43 -44.38 -2.29
N GLY A 395 -25.97 -43.45 -1.46
CA GLY A 395 -26.05 -43.55 0.01
C GLY A 395 -27.32 -42.95 0.61
N ASP A 396 -27.50 -43.14 1.92
CA ASP A 396 -28.72 -42.76 2.66
C ASP A 396 -28.86 -41.24 2.87
N TYR A 397 -27.77 -40.48 2.78
CA TYR A 397 -27.73 -39.04 3.08
C TYR A 397 -27.93 -38.15 1.85
N ARG A 398 -28.84 -38.52 0.95
CA ARG A 398 -29.00 -37.86 -0.36
C ARG A 398 -29.29 -36.37 -0.26
N THR A 399 -30.18 -35.96 0.65
CA THR A 399 -30.51 -34.54 0.84
C THR A 399 -29.30 -33.73 1.28
N LEU A 400 -28.54 -34.23 2.26
CA LEU A 400 -27.32 -33.58 2.74
C LEU A 400 -26.26 -33.48 1.63
N TYR A 401 -26.03 -34.58 0.90
CA TYR A 401 -25.10 -34.61 -0.23
C TYR A 401 -25.48 -33.58 -1.29
N LEU A 402 -26.75 -33.54 -1.71
CA LEU A 402 -27.21 -32.60 -2.73
C LEU A 402 -27.14 -31.15 -2.25
N SER A 403 -27.43 -30.88 -0.98
CA SER A 403 -27.26 -29.54 -0.39
C SER A 403 -25.81 -29.07 -0.42
N ILE A 404 -24.86 -29.93 -0.03
CA ILE A 404 -23.42 -29.63 -0.07
C ILE A 404 -22.93 -29.47 -1.52
N LEU A 405 -23.35 -30.37 -2.42
CA LEU A 405 -22.96 -30.31 -3.82
C LEU A 405 -23.44 -29.04 -4.49
N ALA A 406 -24.72 -28.68 -4.28
CA ALA A 406 -25.31 -27.48 -4.84
C ALA A 406 -24.61 -26.21 -4.35
N SER A 407 -24.42 -26.07 -3.03
CA SER A 407 -23.70 -24.91 -2.47
C SER A 407 -22.24 -24.85 -2.92
N HIS A 408 -21.56 -26.00 -2.99
CA HIS A 408 -20.18 -26.10 -3.46
C HIS A 408 -20.05 -25.59 -4.91
N ILE A 409 -20.89 -26.05 -5.84
CA ILE A 409 -20.83 -25.64 -7.24
C ILE A 409 -21.05 -24.13 -7.38
N VAL A 410 -22.09 -23.58 -6.73
CA VAL A 410 -22.40 -22.14 -6.80
C VAL A 410 -21.24 -21.31 -6.24
N LEU A 411 -20.69 -21.70 -5.10
CA LEU A 411 -19.59 -20.98 -4.47
C LEU A 411 -18.27 -21.15 -5.23
N ALA A 412 -18.01 -22.30 -5.85
CA ALA A 412 -16.81 -22.53 -6.65
C ALA A 412 -16.70 -21.57 -7.85
N VAL A 413 -17.83 -21.25 -8.49
CA VAL A 413 -17.89 -20.22 -9.55
C VAL A 413 -17.45 -18.86 -9.02
N ALA A 414 -17.85 -18.50 -7.80
CA ALA A 414 -17.46 -17.24 -7.18
C ALA A 414 -15.98 -17.20 -6.74
N VAL A 415 -15.39 -18.35 -6.35
CA VAL A 415 -13.98 -18.42 -5.90
C VAL A 415 -13.01 -17.94 -6.98
N LEU A 416 -13.25 -18.25 -8.26
CA LEU A 416 -12.30 -17.92 -9.32
C LEU A 416 -12.07 -16.39 -9.47
N PRO A 417 -13.10 -15.54 -9.69
CA PRO A 417 -12.89 -14.10 -9.75
C PRO A 417 -12.45 -13.53 -8.39
N LEU A 418 -12.99 -14.03 -7.27
CA LEU A 418 -12.62 -13.54 -5.94
C LEU A 418 -11.15 -13.78 -5.61
N SER A 419 -10.63 -14.97 -5.91
CA SER A 419 -9.23 -15.34 -5.68
C SER A 419 -8.30 -14.53 -6.59
N LEU A 420 -8.63 -14.36 -7.87
CA LEU A 420 -7.85 -13.54 -8.81
C LEU A 420 -7.81 -12.06 -8.39
N PHE A 421 -8.95 -11.47 -8.01
CA PHE A 421 -8.96 -10.09 -7.49
C PHE A 421 -8.22 -9.97 -6.17
N SER A 422 -8.31 -10.96 -5.28
CA SER A 422 -7.57 -10.95 -4.02
C SER A 422 -6.06 -11.02 -4.26
N LEU A 423 -5.60 -11.83 -5.21
CA LEU A 423 -4.20 -11.94 -5.61
C LEU A 423 -3.71 -10.69 -6.31
N TYR A 424 -4.47 -10.14 -7.27
CA TYR A 424 -4.14 -8.88 -7.93
C TYR A 424 -3.91 -7.77 -6.89
N ARG A 425 -4.88 -7.59 -5.97
CA ARG A 425 -4.79 -6.56 -4.92
C ARG A 425 -3.66 -6.83 -3.94
N GLY A 426 -3.43 -8.09 -3.57
CA GLY A 426 -2.32 -8.46 -2.68
C GLY A 426 -0.94 -8.32 -3.35
N TRP A 427 -0.86 -8.58 -4.67
CA TRP A 427 0.37 -8.47 -5.45
C TRP A 427 0.84 -7.02 -5.56
N PHE A 428 -0.09 -6.10 -5.77
CA PHE A 428 0.16 -4.66 -5.84
C PHE A 428 0.04 -3.95 -4.48
N MET A 429 0.04 -4.70 -3.37
CA MET A 429 -0.01 -4.17 -2.00
C MET A 429 -1.18 -3.19 -1.74
N GLN A 430 -2.33 -3.40 -2.39
CA GLN A 430 -3.56 -2.64 -2.13
C GLN A 430 -4.29 -3.22 -0.90
N VAL A 431 -3.70 -3.03 0.28
CA VAL A 431 -4.04 -3.77 1.51
C VAL A 431 -5.51 -3.64 1.91
N ALA A 432 -6.12 -2.45 1.92
CA ALA A 432 -7.51 -2.35 2.38
C ALA A 432 -8.50 -2.90 1.35
N LYS A 433 -8.24 -2.69 0.05
CA LYS A 433 -9.01 -3.35 -1.02
C LYS A 433 -8.87 -4.87 -0.95
N HIS A 434 -7.69 -5.38 -0.61
CA HIS A 434 -7.44 -6.79 -0.37
C HIS A 434 -8.24 -7.27 0.87
N LYS A 435 -8.10 -6.61 2.03
CA LYS A 435 -8.86 -6.89 3.27
C LYS A 435 -10.38 -6.91 3.02
N ARG A 436 -10.90 -5.96 2.24
CA ARG A 436 -12.33 -5.86 1.90
C ARG A 436 -12.82 -7.08 1.11
N ILE A 437 -12.04 -7.55 0.13
CA ILE A 437 -12.44 -8.72 -0.68
C ILE A 437 -12.20 -10.03 0.07
N VAL A 438 -11.09 -10.18 0.82
CA VAL A 438 -10.78 -11.44 1.50
C VAL A 438 -11.70 -11.76 2.66
N ARG A 439 -12.40 -10.77 3.24
CA ARG A 439 -13.52 -11.01 4.17
C ARG A 439 -14.56 -11.96 3.60
N TRP A 440 -14.75 -11.95 2.28
CA TRP A 440 -15.64 -12.85 1.56
C TRP A 440 -14.88 -13.97 0.85
N ALA A 441 -13.78 -13.63 0.15
CA ALA A 441 -13.03 -14.60 -0.64
C ALA A 441 -12.45 -15.73 0.21
N PHE A 442 -11.89 -15.43 1.38
CA PHE A 442 -11.28 -16.43 2.25
C PHE A 442 -12.28 -17.49 2.76
N PRO A 443 -13.40 -17.14 3.42
CA PRO A 443 -14.35 -18.14 3.91
C PRO A 443 -14.99 -18.95 2.77
N ILE A 444 -15.29 -18.31 1.62
CA ILE A 444 -15.85 -19.01 0.46
C ILE A 444 -14.83 -20.01 -0.10
N TRP A 445 -13.56 -19.60 -0.28
CA TRP A 445 -12.52 -20.47 -0.79
C TRP A 445 -12.27 -21.64 0.15
N LEU A 446 -12.15 -21.37 1.46
CA LEU A 446 -11.99 -22.42 2.48
C LEU A 446 -13.16 -23.41 2.47
N TYR A 447 -14.40 -22.90 2.39
CA TYR A 447 -15.60 -23.74 2.31
C TYR A 447 -15.56 -24.67 1.09
N VAL A 448 -15.27 -24.12 -0.10
CA VAL A 448 -15.22 -24.90 -1.35
C VAL A 448 -14.10 -25.94 -1.28
N SER A 449 -12.92 -25.60 -0.78
CA SER A 449 -11.81 -26.56 -0.63
C SER A 449 -12.16 -27.70 0.33
N VAL A 450 -12.81 -27.42 1.46
CA VAL A 450 -13.25 -28.47 2.41
C VAL A 450 -14.36 -29.33 1.81
N THR A 451 -15.40 -28.71 1.24
CA THR A 451 -16.55 -29.44 0.70
C THR A 451 -16.20 -30.27 -0.53
N GLY A 452 -15.19 -29.88 -1.30
CA GLY A 452 -14.65 -30.71 -2.40
C GLY A 452 -14.13 -32.07 -1.91
N VAL A 453 -13.49 -32.10 -0.73
CA VAL A 453 -13.04 -33.35 -0.08
C VAL A 453 -14.24 -34.15 0.44
N LEU A 454 -15.23 -33.48 1.05
CA LEU A 454 -16.43 -34.14 1.55
C LEU A 454 -17.24 -34.81 0.43
N ILE A 455 -17.40 -34.13 -0.71
CA ILE A 455 -18.09 -34.68 -1.89
C ILE A 455 -17.40 -35.95 -2.38
N TYR A 456 -16.06 -36.00 -2.33
CA TYR A 456 -15.31 -37.20 -2.64
C TYR A 456 -15.66 -38.35 -1.69
N PHE A 457 -15.64 -38.14 -0.37
CA PHE A 457 -16.02 -39.18 0.62
C PHE A 457 -17.47 -39.63 0.54
N PHE A 458 -18.38 -38.81 0.03
CA PHE A 458 -19.75 -39.26 -0.24
C PHE A 458 -19.82 -40.21 -1.44
N LEU A 459 -18.92 -40.07 -2.41
CA LEU A 459 -18.95 -40.78 -3.68
C LEU A 459 -18.04 -42.02 -3.71
N TYR A 460 -17.06 -42.12 -2.83
CA TYR A 460 -16.00 -43.15 -2.78
C TYR A 460 -15.82 -43.62 -1.35
#